data_AF-A0A164W8U4-F1
#
_entry.id   AF-A0A164W8U4-F1
#
_cell.length_a   1.000
_cell.length_b   1.000
_cell.length_c   1.000
_cell.angle_alpha   90.00
_cell.angle_beta   90.00
_cell.angle_gamma   90.00
#
_symmetry.space_group_name_H-M   'P 1'
#
loop_
_entity.id
_entity.type
_entity.pdbx_description
1 polymer ?
#
loop_
_entity_poly.entity_id
_entity_poly.type
_entity_poly.pdbx_seq_one_letter_code
_entity_poly.pdbx_strand_id
1 'polypeptide(L)'
;MAPKMVREEVVNALVALGIDLPPGNKITEEHLKKRLSRALDCAQLFSQRLPSATLDPAALSAWTGSLYAKFTPGSVMENTHLMSLMQSDRRPSEERDVFYDMREAIACLGHVFDQGGRFIVLQDEGQMSAICVRVIDVLKLNDRTPVMILSYDRSLRGSMKPSMVQFLDTHFGRGLVDITTSVRGQQLLLRLLSLNSLRIPASYKPSRQPYETDYRLSFLMPTGPLSMTDIGTMNEEKGCELCGGPATKRCSACESVVYCGKACQSEGWPSHKKQCHALSKGTWSTMRFQSQAAAMPMFEGHYSANINRYTRSDGEELVAENHAPLSVNSPPPPNVHANRPFVLKIQSNPVSIRIYDRRRSVDLFLMIYNDPINFKKLCEATSTGFRGIKCYRWAKRVSDWELSICLDRKLAEDPKW
;
A
#
# COMPACT_ATOMS: atom_id res chain seq x y z
N MET A 1 13.63 -18.06 -10.83
CA MET A 1 13.38 -18.05 -9.36
C MET A 1 13.73 -16.70 -8.75
N ALA A 2 12.78 -16.08 -8.05
CA ALA A 2 13.04 -14.91 -7.20
C ALA A 2 14.07 -15.26 -6.09
N PRO A 3 14.86 -14.30 -5.58
CA PRO A 3 15.73 -14.54 -4.44
C PRO A 3 14.96 -15.18 -3.28
N LYS A 4 15.58 -16.15 -2.61
CA LYS A 4 15.02 -16.72 -1.38
C LYS A 4 15.18 -15.68 -0.27
N MET A 5 14.16 -14.85 -0.08
CA MET A 5 14.07 -14.00 1.10
C MET A 5 13.74 -14.89 2.30
N VAL A 6 14.48 -14.73 3.39
CA VAL A 6 14.16 -15.38 4.66
C VAL A 6 12.95 -14.70 5.29
N ARG A 7 12.25 -15.42 6.18
CA ARG A 7 11.00 -14.96 6.80
C ARG A 7 11.10 -13.54 7.37
N GLU A 8 12.18 -13.23 8.08
CA GLU A 8 12.41 -11.93 8.70
C GLU A 8 12.46 -10.79 7.67
N GLU A 9 13.14 -10.99 6.54
CA GLU A 9 13.21 -9.99 5.47
C GLU A 9 11.83 -9.72 4.86
N VAL A 10 10.99 -10.76 4.70
CA VAL A 10 9.63 -10.59 4.18
C VAL A 10 8.75 -9.82 5.17
N VAL A 11 8.91 -10.08 6.47
CA VAL A 11 8.22 -9.33 7.53
C VAL A 11 8.65 -7.87 7.51
N ASN A 12 9.95 -7.59 7.45
CA ASN A 12 10.48 -6.23 7.42
C ASN A 12 9.98 -5.46 6.18
N ALA A 13 9.94 -6.11 5.01
CA ALA A 13 9.38 -5.50 3.80
C ALA A 13 7.88 -5.20 3.93
N LEU A 14 7.09 -6.11 4.49
CA LEU A 14 5.66 -5.88 4.75
C LEU A 14 5.42 -4.71 5.71
N VAL A 15 6.23 -4.60 6.77
CA VAL A 15 6.14 -3.50 7.72
C VAL A 15 6.50 -2.16 7.06
N ALA A 16 7.54 -2.13 6.22
CA ALA A 16 7.91 -0.95 5.42
C ALA A 16 6.79 -0.52 4.46
N LEU A 17 6.03 -1.48 3.91
CA LEU A 17 4.84 -1.23 3.09
C LEU A 17 3.60 -0.79 3.92
N GLY A 18 3.73 -0.64 5.24
CA GLY A 18 2.63 -0.22 6.12
C GLY A 18 1.69 -1.35 6.56
N ILE A 19 2.08 -2.61 6.36
CA ILE A 19 1.28 -3.76 6.77
C ILE A 19 1.58 -4.12 8.23
N ASP A 20 0.53 -4.11 9.04
CA ASP A 20 0.56 -4.37 10.47
C ASP A 20 0.59 -5.89 10.72
N LEU A 21 1.71 -6.40 11.22
CA LEU A 21 1.91 -7.80 11.58
C LEU A 21 2.06 -7.92 13.10
N PRO A 22 1.29 -8.79 13.79
CA PRO A 22 1.39 -8.95 15.23
C PRO A 22 2.81 -9.38 15.66
N PRO A 23 3.33 -8.87 16.78
CA PRO A 23 4.58 -9.37 17.36
C PRO A 23 4.49 -10.88 17.61
N GLY A 24 5.52 -11.63 17.20
CA GLY A 24 5.55 -13.08 17.38
C GLY A 24 4.55 -13.87 16.53
N ASN A 25 3.94 -13.27 15.50
CA ASN A 25 3.03 -13.98 14.60
C ASN A 25 3.68 -15.24 14.00
N LYS A 26 2.86 -16.27 13.78
CA LYS A 26 3.25 -17.59 13.24
C LYS A 26 2.82 -17.75 11.79
N ILE A 27 2.66 -16.64 11.07
CA ILE A 27 2.30 -16.67 9.65
C ILE A 27 3.42 -17.40 8.89
N THR A 28 3.01 -18.36 8.06
CA THR A 28 3.91 -19.17 7.24
C THR A 28 4.66 -18.28 6.24
N GLU A 29 5.87 -18.69 5.87
CA GLU A 29 6.69 -17.96 4.89
C GLU A 29 5.96 -17.81 3.54
N GLU A 30 5.21 -18.83 3.12
CA GLU A 30 4.39 -18.81 1.91
C GLU A 30 3.30 -17.73 1.96
N HIS A 31 2.53 -17.66 3.05
CA HIS A 31 1.49 -16.64 3.21
C HIS A 31 2.07 -15.22 3.30
N LEU A 32 3.19 -15.05 4.00
CA LEU A 32 3.90 -13.77 4.04
C LEU A 32 4.36 -13.34 2.64
N LYS A 33 4.92 -14.27 1.86
CA LYS A 33 5.33 -14.04 0.47
C LYS A 33 4.16 -13.67 -0.44
N LYS A 34 3.00 -14.32 -0.28
CA LYS A 34 1.77 -13.98 -1.02
C LYS A 34 1.28 -12.58 -0.65
N ARG A 35 1.26 -12.24 0.64
CA ARG A 35 0.93 -10.89 1.13
C ARG A 35 1.87 -9.84 0.57
N LEU A 36 3.18 -10.11 0.56
CA LEU A 36 4.17 -9.18 0.01
C LEU A 36 3.95 -8.96 -1.49
N SER A 37 3.65 -10.01 -2.24
CA SER A 37 3.40 -9.90 -3.69
C SER A 37 2.18 -9.02 -3.98
N ARG A 38 1.10 -9.17 -3.19
CA ARG A 38 -0.07 -8.30 -3.27
C ARG A 38 0.21 -6.85 -2.87
N ALA A 39 1.01 -6.63 -1.83
CA ALA A 39 1.40 -5.29 -1.41
C ALA A 39 2.22 -4.57 -2.49
N LEU A 40 3.12 -5.30 -3.17
CA LEU A 40 3.86 -4.79 -4.32
C LEU A 40 2.95 -4.46 -5.51
N ASP A 41 1.92 -5.27 -5.76
CA ASP A 41 0.90 -4.95 -6.78
C ASP A 41 0.13 -3.67 -6.46
N CYS A 42 -0.32 -3.50 -5.21
CA CYS A 42 -0.93 -2.25 -4.74
C CYS A 42 0.03 -1.07 -4.92
N ALA A 43 1.31 -1.23 -4.57
CA ALA A 43 2.32 -0.18 -4.74
C ALA A 43 2.51 0.26 -6.20
N GLN A 44 2.24 -0.63 -7.16
CA GLN A 44 2.25 -0.33 -8.59
C GLN A 44 0.89 0.11 -9.16
N LEU A 45 -0.16 0.20 -8.34
CA LEU A 45 -1.56 0.39 -8.78
C LEU A 45 -1.97 -0.66 -9.85
N PHE A 46 -1.52 -1.91 -9.64
CA PHE A 46 -1.57 -2.95 -10.67
C PHE A 46 -2.98 -3.22 -11.20
N SER A 47 -3.96 -3.41 -10.31
CA SER A 47 -5.35 -3.71 -10.71
C SER A 47 -6.01 -2.57 -11.49
N GLN A 48 -5.59 -1.32 -11.27
CA GLN A 48 -6.08 -0.15 -12.00
C GLN A 48 -5.41 -0.05 -13.37
N ARG A 49 -4.08 -0.27 -13.42
CA ARG A 49 -3.27 -0.08 -14.64
C ARG A 49 -3.30 -1.26 -15.59
N LEU A 50 -3.42 -2.49 -15.09
CA LEU A 50 -3.42 -3.73 -15.87
C LEU A 50 -4.55 -4.67 -15.42
N PRO A 51 -5.83 -4.33 -15.73
CA PRO A 51 -6.98 -5.15 -15.35
C PRO A 51 -6.96 -6.57 -15.94
N SER A 52 -6.33 -6.77 -17.11
CA SER A 52 -6.13 -8.08 -17.75
C SER A 52 -5.12 -8.98 -17.02
N ALA A 53 -4.43 -8.46 -16.00
CA ALA A 53 -3.31 -9.09 -15.29
C ALA A 53 -2.07 -9.41 -16.15
N THR A 54 -2.08 -9.05 -17.43
CA THR A 54 -0.96 -9.25 -18.38
C THR A 54 -0.61 -7.92 -19.04
N LEU A 55 0.67 -7.73 -19.33
CA LEU A 55 1.18 -6.61 -20.11
C LEU A 55 1.56 -7.15 -21.49
N ASP A 56 0.92 -6.68 -22.55
CA ASP A 56 1.35 -6.94 -23.93
C ASP A 56 2.18 -5.75 -24.44
N PRO A 57 3.52 -5.83 -24.42
CA PRO A 57 4.35 -4.68 -24.79
C PRO A 57 4.29 -4.39 -26.29
N ALA A 58 3.99 -5.39 -27.13
CA ALA A 58 3.94 -5.22 -28.60
C ALA A 58 2.75 -4.35 -29.04
N ALA A 59 1.71 -4.23 -28.21
CA ALA A 59 0.53 -3.40 -28.48
C ALA A 59 0.69 -1.93 -28.04
N LEU A 60 1.80 -1.57 -27.39
CA LEU A 60 1.99 -0.24 -26.80
C LEU A 60 2.89 0.64 -27.67
N SER A 61 2.60 1.94 -27.68
CA SER A 61 3.45 2.95 -28.32
C SER A 61 4.59 3.39 -27.39
N ALA A 62 5.63 4.01 -27.95
CA ALA A 62 6.71 4.61 -27.18
C ALA A 62 6.21 5.73 -26.24
N TRP A 63 6.85 5.87 -25.09
CA TRP A 63 6.67 6.98 -24.16
C TRP A 63 7.61 8.15 -24.50
N THR A 64 7.13 9.38 -24.39
CA THR A 64 7.89 10.60 -24.78
C THR A 64 8.11 11.59 -23.64
N GLY A 65 7.58 11.34 -22.43
CA GLY A 65 7.74 12.23 -21.28
C GLY A 65 8.93 11.85 -20.39
N SER A 66 9.24 12.69 -19.39
CA SER A 66 10.25 12.33 -18.37
C SER A 66 9.81 11.10 -17.57
N LEU A 67 10.71 10.14 -17.46
CA LEU A 67 10.54 8.98 -16.61
C LEU A 67 10.78 9.28 -15.14
N TYR A 68 11.83 10.04 -14.80
CA TYR A 68 12.17 10.31 -13.40
C TYR A 68 10.98 10.91 -12.64
N ALA A 69 10.30 11.88 -13.25
CA ALA A 69 9.11 12.53 -12.68
C ALA A 69 7.93 11.55 -12.49
N LYS A 70 7.83 10.51 -13.33
CA LYS A 70 6.76 9.50 -13.25
C LYS A 70 7.10 8.36 -12.30
N PHE A 71 8.37 8.01 -12.14
CA PHE A 71 8.85 6.95 -11.24
C PHE A 71 9.16 7.44 -9.81
N THR A 72 8.82 8.68 -9.50
CA THR A 72 8.84 9.26 -8.14
C THR A 72 7.43 9.56 -7.60
N PRO A 73 6.43 8.65 -7.74
CA PRO A 73 5.11 8.92 -7.19
C PRO A 73 5.20 8.96 -5.66
N GLY A 74 4.72 10.06 -5.09
CA GLY A 74 4.76 10.33 -3.65
C GLY A 74 3.37 10.57 -3.09
N SER A 75 3.29 10.72 -1.78
CA SER A 75 2.09 11.16 -1.07
C SER A 75 2.37 12.45 -0.30
N VAL A 76 1.32 13.18 0.10
CA VAL A 76 1.49 14.39 0.92
C VAL A 76 2.24 14.07 2.22
N MET A 77 1.99 12.91 2.82
CA MET A 77 2.71 12.45 4.01
C MET A 77 4.22 12.30 3.76
N GLU A 78 4.60 11.61 2.69
CA GLU A 78 6.02 11.42 2.35
C GLU A 78 6.71 12.74 2.04
N ASN A 79 6.06 13.61 1.26
CA ASN A 79 6.62 14.91 0.91
C ASN A 79 6.80 15.81 2.14
N THR A 80 5.83 15.79 3.07
CA THR A 80 5.89 16.56 4.32
C THR A 80 7.00 16.03 5.23
N HIS A 81 7.15 14.70 5.32
CA HIS A 81 8.21 14.07 6.07
C HIS A 81 9.59 14.42 5.51
N LEU A 82 9.75 14.36 4.19
CA LEU A 82 10.99 14.77 3.51
C LEU A 82 11.32 16.25 3.78
N MET A 83 10.34 17.15 3.66
CA MET A 83 10.52 18.57 3.99
C MET A 83 10.94 18.78 5.45
N SER A 84 10.35 18.04 6.39
CA SER A 84 10.74 18.10 7.80
C SER A 84 12.16 17.60 8.04
N LEU A 85 12.60 16.56 7.33
CA LEU A 85 13.96 16.04 7.43
C LEU A 85 14.98 17.06 6.89
N MET A 86 14.68 17.71 5.76
CA MET A 86 15.53 18.77 5.18
C MET A 86 15.70 19.98 6.12
N GLN A 87 14.76 20.20 7.03
CA GLN A 87 14.81 21.26 8.03
C GLN A 87 15.44 20.82 9.37
N SER A 88 15.78 19.54 9.51
CA SER A 88 16.35 18.97 10.73
C SER A 88 17.84 18.64 10.58
N ASP A 89 18.60 18.69 11.68
CA ASP A 89 20.00 18.23 11.70
C ASP A 89 20.15 16.69 11.64
N ARG A 90 19.04 15.94 11.51
CA ARG A 90 19.09 14.48 11.37
C ARG A 90 19.61 14.11 10.00
N ARG A 91 20.57 13.18 9.95
CA ARG A 91 21.04 12.63 8.68
C ARG A 91 19.93 11.79 8.04
N PRO A 92 19.58 12.00 6.76
CA PRO A 92 18.54 11.26 6.05
C PRO A 92 18.72 9.73 6.01
N SER A 93 19.90 9.22 6.35
CA SER A 93 20.25 7.79 6.29
C SER A 93 19.64 6.95 7.40
N GLU A 94 19.26 7.54 8.53
CA GLU A 94 18.82 6.78 9.72
C GLU A 94 17.35 6.31 9.66
N GLU A 95 16.55 6.84 8.73
CA GLU A 95 15.11 6.53 8.61
C GLU A 95 14.72 5.87 7.26
N ARG A 96 15.70 5.53 6.39
CA ARG A 96 15.42 4.85 5.10
C ARG A 96 15.04 3.39 5.34
N ASP A 97 13.75 3.08 5.14
CA ASP A 97 13.31 1.69 5.10
C ASP A 97 13.63 1.00 3.75
N VAL A 98 13.50 -0.33 3.74
CA VAL A 98 13.80 -1.16 2.56
C VAL A 98 12.93 -0.83 1.33
N PHE A 99 11.72 -0.31 1.54
CA PHE A 99 10.80 0.02 0.46
C PHE A 99 11.12 1.37 -0.16
N TYR A 100 11.54 2.35 0.65
CA TYR A 100 12.07 3.62 0.17
C TYR A 100 13.31 3.41 -0.71
N ASP A 101 14.29 2.63 -0.23
CA ASP A 101 15.52 2.32 -0.98
C ASP A 101 15.23 1.64 -2.32
N MET A 102 14.28 0.69 -2.36
CA MET A 102 13.83 0.10 -3.63
C MET A 102 13.24 1.14 -4.58
N ARG A 103 12.39 2.05 -4.08
CA ARG A 103 11.75 3.09 -4.90
C ARG A 103 12.74 4.12 -5.42
N GLU A 104 13.71 4.50 -4.61
CA GLU A 104 14.81 5.38 -5.00
C GLU A 104 15.63 4.74 -6.14
N ALA A 105 15.98 3.46 -6.02
CA ALA A 105 16.64 2.71 -7.09
C ALA A 105 15.83 2.71 -8.39
N ILE A 106 14.51 2.47 -8.31
CA ILE A 106 13.60 2.51 -9.47
C ILE A 106 13.55 3.91 -10.08
N ALA A 107 13.47 4.96 -9.27
CA ALA A 107 13.48 6.34 -9.74
C ALA A 107 14.79 6.67 -10.46
N CYS A 108 15.94 6.27 -9.90
CA CYS A 108 17.24 6.46 -10.52
C CYS A 108 17.37 5.75 -11.87
N LEU A 109 16.76 4.58 -12.08
CA LEU A 109 16.67 3.96 -13.41
C LEU A 109 15.96 4.89 -14.43
N GLY A 110 14.87 5.54 -14.00
CA GLY A 110 14.17 6.53 -14.81
C GLY A 110 15.02 7.75 -15.13
N HIS A 111 15.77 8.25 -14.15
CA HIS A 111 16.71 9.37 -14.33
C HIS A 111 17.81 9.06 -15.34
N VAL A 112 18.44 7.88 -15.20
CA VAL A 112 19.48 7.41 -16.12
C VAL A 112 18.92 7.29 -17.54
N PHE A 113 17.70 6.78 -17.68
CA PHE A 113 17.06 6.68 -18.99
C PHE A 113 16.78 8.04 -19.63
N ASP A 114 16.28 9.01 -18.85
CA ASP A 114 16.03 10.39 -19.30
C ASP A 114 17.31 11.07 -19.81
N GLN A 115 18.47 10.68 -19.27
CA GLN A 115 19.80 11.15 -19.71
C GLN A 115 20.38 10.37 -20.91
N GLY A 116 19.61 9.45 -21.50
CA GLY A 116 20.05 8.61 -22.62
C GLY A 116 20.80 7.34 -22.20
N GLY A 117 21.01 7.10 -20.91
CA GLY A 117 21.62 5.88 -20.39
C GLY A 117 20.69 4.68 -20.52
N ARG A 118 21.27 3.49 -20.77
CA ARG A 118 20.50 2.24 -20.93
C ARG A 118 21.09 1.07 -20.16
N PHE A 119 22.33 1.17 -19.71
CA PHE A 119 23.08 0.08 -19.06
C PHE A 119 23.42 0.51 -17.64
N ILE A 120 22.93 -0.24 -16.66
CA ILE A 120 22.98 0.13 -15.26
C ILE A 120 23.49 -1.05 -14.43
N VAL A 121 24.29 -0.75 -13.40
CA VAL A 121 24.58 -1.64 -12.27
C VAL A 121 23.92 -1.05 -11.03
N LEU A 122 23.09 -1.84 -10.37
CA LEU A 122 22.57 -1.54 -9.04
C LEU A 122 23.40 -2.33 -8.03
N GLN A 123 24.17 -1.70 -7.15
CA GLN A 123 25.02 -2.40 -6.18
C GLN A 123 25.00 -1.76 -4.79
N ASP A 124 25.34 -2.53 -3.76
CA ASP A 124 25.50 -1.98 -2.40
C ASP A 124 26.91 -1.41 -2.20
N GLU A 125 27.07 -0.52 -1.21
CA GLU A 125 28.36 0.11 -0.90
C GLU A 125 29.48 -0.91 -0.61
N GLY A 126 29.11 -2.06 -0.03
CA GLY A 126 30.03 -3.16 0.26
C GLY A 126 30.34 -4.06 -0.94
N GLN A 127 29.71 -3.79 -2.10
CA GLN A 127 29.81 -4.59 -3.33
C GLN A 127 29.53 -6.09 -3.08
N MET A 128 28.56 -6.38 -2.21
CA MET A 128 28.18 -7.73 -1.83
C MET A 128 27.17 -8.36 -2.79
N SER A 129 26.34 -7.53 -3.43
CA SER A 129 25.28 -7.91 -4.36
C SER A 129 25.16 -6.84 -5.44
N ALA A 130 25.01 -7.29 -6.69
CA ALA A 130 24.79 -6.41 -7.83
C ALA A 130 23.66 -6.93 -8.72
N ILE A 131 22.91 -6.01 -9.34
CA ILE A 131 21.94 -6.29 -10.39
C ILE A 131 22.37 -5.53 -11.64
N CYS A 132 22.72 -6.26 -12.70
CA CYS A 132 22.96 -5.67 -14.00
C CYS A 132 21.61 -5.49 -14.70
N VAL A 133 21.33 -4.29 -15.19
CA VAL A 133 20.08 -3.93 -15.86
C VAL A 133 20.39 -3.30 -17.20
N ARG A 134 19.66 -3.74 -18.23
CA ARG A 134 19.53 -3.02 -19.48
C ARG A 134 18.09 -2.60 -19.69
N VAL A 135 17.85 -1.30 -19.82
CA VAL A 135 16.54 -0.80 -20.25
C VAL A 135 16.39 -1.05 -21.74
N ILE A 136 15.40 -1.86 -22.11
CA ILE A 136 15.13 -2.25 -23.50
C ILE A 136 14.30 -1.17 -24.18
N ASP A 137 13.18 -0.80 -23.55
CA ASP A 137 12.22 0.13 -24.12
C ASP A 137 11.39 0.78 -23.01
N VAL A 138 10.73 1.89 -23.34
CA VAL A 138 9.82 2.60 -22.46
C VAL A 138 8.53 2.89 -23.20
N LEU A 139 7.47 2.25 -22.74
CA LEU A 139 6.19 2.18 -23.42
C LEU A 139 5.12 2.96 -22.68
N LYS A 140 4.15 3.47 -23.43
CA LYS A 140 3.01 4.23 -22.94
C LYS A 140 1.85 3.28 -22.67
N LEU A 141 1.59 2.97 -21.39
CA LEU A 141 0.42 2.18 -21.00
C LEU A 141 -0.87 2.99 -21.10
N ASN A 142 -0.79 4.26 -20.71
CA ASN A 142 -1.79 5.30 -20.94
C ASN A 142 -1.10 6.67 -20.93
N ASP A 143 -1.84 7.76 -21.10
CA ASP A 143 -1.29 9.13 -21.17
C ASP A 143 -0.49 9.57 -19.93
N ARG A 144 -0.62 8.86 -18.81
CA ARG A 144 0.01 9.25 -17.53
C ARG A 144 1.01 8.24 -17.02
N THR A 145 1.01 7.02 -17.57
CA THR A 145 1.70 5.87 -16.99
C THR A 145 2.70 5.29 -18.00
N PRO A 146 4.00 5.54 -17.81
CA PRO A 146 5.04 4.81 -18.52
C PRO A 146 5.24 3.40 -17.97
N VAL A 147 5.77 2.53 -18.81
CA VAL A 147 6.22 1.17 -18.45
C VAL A 147 7.63 0.99 -18.98
N MET A 148 8.58 0.69 -18.09
CA MET A 148 9.96 0.42 -18.46
C MET A 148 10.14 -1.07 -18.67
N ILE A 149 10.39 -1.49 -19.91
CA ILE A 149 10.76 -2.88 -20.25
C ILE A 149 12.25 -3.03 -20.06
N LEU A 150 12.68 -4.05 -19.31
CA LEU A 150 14.08 -4.24 -18.97
C LEU A 150 14.51 -5.70 -18.95
N SER A 151 15.80 -5.88 -19.21
CA SER A 151 16.54 -7.13 -19.08
C SER A 151 17.43 -7.03 -17.86
N TYR A 152 17.45 -8.07 -17.01
CA TYR A 152 18.26 -8.03 -15.78
C TYR A 152 18.83 -9.40 -15.39
N ASP A 153 19.96 -9.37 -14.69
CA ASP A 153 20.49 -10.51 -13.95
C ASP A 153 21.16 -10.05 -12.64
N ARG A 154 21.31 -10.98 -11.70
CA ARG A 154 21.87 -10.73 -10.37
C ARG A 154 23.17 -11.50 -10.16
N SER A 155 24.14 -10.85 -9.54
CA SER A 155 25.34 -11.45 -8.96
C SER A 155 25.40 -11.29 -7.44
N LEU A 156 26.05 -12.24 -6.77
CA LEU A 156 26.59 -12.06 -5.42
C LEU A 156 28.12 -12.05 -5.49
N ARG A 157 28.76 -11.36 -4.55
CA ARG A 157 30.23 -11.32 -4.43
C ARG A 157 30.81 -12.73 -4.44
N GLY A 158 31.82 -12.95 -5.26
CA GLY A 158 32.48 -14.26 -5.44
C GLY A 158 31.72 -15.26 -6.32
N SER A 159 30.57 -14.88 -6.90
CA SER A 159 29.75 -15.75 -7.77
C SER A 159 29.35 -15.10 -9.10
N MET A 160 30.18 -14.20 -9.61
CA MET A 160 29.88 -13.46 -10.83
C MET A 160 29.89 -14.37 -12.05
N LYS A 161 28.78 -14.36 -12.81
CA LYS A 161 28.62 -15.16 -14.02
C LYS A 161 29.42 -14.54 -15.19
N PRO A 162 29.91 -15.35 -16.14
CA PRO A 162 30.58 -14.86 -17.34
C PRO A 162 29.76 -13.84 -18.14
N SER A 163 28.44 -14.04 -18.23
CA SER A 163 27.50 -13.12 -18.90
C SER A 163 27.47 -11.73 -18.28
N MET A 164 27.66 -11.61 -16.96
CA MET A 164 27.75 -10.33 -16.27
C MET A 164 29.14 -9.70 -16.41
N VAL A 165 30.21 -10.49 -16.35
CA VAL A 165 31.57 -9.99 -16.67
C VAL A 165 31.57 -9.33 -18.05
N GLN A 166 31.02 -10.03 -19.05
CA GLN A 166 30.94 -9.53 -20.41
C GLN A 166 30.07 -8.27 -20.52
N PHE A 167 28.95 -8.18 -19.79
CA PHE A 167 28.15 -6.96 -19.72
C PHE A 167 28.96 -5.77 -19.20
N LEU A 168 29.69 -5.96 -18.08
CA LEU A 168 30.53 -4.92 -17.49
C LEU A 168 31.64 -4.51 -18.46
N ASP A 169 32.41 -5.46 -18.99
CA ASP A 169 33.51 -5.19 -19.93
C ASP A 169 33.04 -4.48 -21.20
N THR A 170 31.84 -4.82 -21.69
CA THR A 170 31.29 -4.22 -22.92
C THR A 170 30.92 -2.75 -22.73
N HIS A 171 30.43 -2.38 -21.54
CA HIS A 171 29.82 -1.07 -21.29
C HIS A 171 30.62 -0.17 -20.34
N PHE A 172 31.63 -0.70 -19.66
CA PHE A 172 32.52 0.08 -18.80
C PHE A 172 33.20 1.19 -19.60
N GLY A 173 33.09 2.44 -19.13
CA GLY A 173 33.55 3.62 -19.86
C GLY A 173 32.74 3.97 -21.12
N ARG A 174 31.63 3.26 -21.40
CA ARG A 174 30.76 3.43 -22.59
C ARG A 174 29.30 3.63 -22.21
N GLY A 175 29.05 4.37 -21.13
CA GLY A 175 27.70 4.72 -20.68
C GLY A 175 27.08 3.74 -19.67
N LEU A 176 27.88 2.84 -19.08
CA LEU A 176 27.50 2.10 -17.87
C LEU A 176 27.35 3.07 -16.70
N VAL A 177 26.19 3.06 -16.04
CA VAL A 177 25.92 3.88 -14.86
C VAL A 177 25.80 3.01 -13.63
N ASP A 178 26.43 3.45 -12.54
CA ASP A 178 26.33 2.81 -11.23
C ASP A 178 25.29 3.50 -10.35
N ILE A 179 24.45 2.72 -9.67
CA ILE A 179 23.43 3.17 -8.73
C ILE A 179 23.62 2.42 -7.42
N THR A 180 23.91 3.14 -6.35
CA THR A 180 24.00 2.57 -5.01
C THR A 180 22.60 2.23 -4.46
N THR A 181 22.40 1.00 -3.99
CA THR A 181 21.19 0.55 -3.29
C THR A 181 21.51 -0.59 -2.33
N SER A 182 20.84 -0.65 -1.18
CA SER A 182 21.14 -1.68 -0.18
C SER A 182 20.82 -3.09 -0.69
N VAL A 183 21.48 -4.10 -0.11
CA VAL A 183 21.18 -5.51 -0.42
C VAL A 183 19.71 -5.85 -0.21
N ARG A 184 19.06 -5.25 0.80
CA ARG A 184 17.64 -5.47 1.10
C ARG A 184 16.74 -4.79 0.06
N GLY A 185 17.07 -3.58 -0.37
CA GLY A 185 16.38 -2.87 -1.47
C GLY A 185 16.46 -3.65 -2.78
N GLN A 186 17.65 -4.16 -3.11
CA GLN A 186 17.87 -5.06 -4.25
C GLN A 186 17.01 -6.33 -4.18
N GLN A 187 16.91 -6.98 -3.01
CA GLN A 187 16.07 -8.17 -2.84
C GLN A 187 14.60 -7.87 -3.13
N LEU A 188 14.08 -6.75 -2.63
CA LEU A 188 12.70 -6.34 -2.86
C LEU A 188 12.46 -5.97 -4.34
N LEU A 189 13.39 -5.27 -4.97
CA LEU A 189 13.35 -4.97 -6.41
C LEU A 189 13.32 -6.26 -7.25
N LEU A 190 14.20 -7.22 -6.96
CA LEU A 190 14.25 -8.50 -7.65
C LEU A 190 12.95 -9.30 -7.47
N ARG A 191 12.28 -9.15 -6.33
CA ARG A 191 10.97 -9.75 -6.09
C ARG A 191 9.89 -9.11 -6.95
N LEU A 192 9.86 -7.79 -7.03
CA LEU A 192 8.98 -7.01 -7.91
C LEU A 192 9.20 -7.40 -9.39
N LEU A 193 10.45 -7.41 -9.84
CA LEU A 193 10.82 -7.80 -11.19
C LEU A 193 10.43 -9.26 -11.49
N SER A 194 10.61 -10.17 -10.53
CA SER A 194 10.19 -11.55 -10.71
C SER A 194 8.67 -11.66 -10.83
N LEU A 195 7.91 -10.90 -10.03
CA LEU A 195 6.45 -10.85 -10.12
C LEU A 195 5.99 -10.35 -11.50
N ASN A 196 6.58 -9.26 -11.99
CA ASN A 196 6.23 -8.66 -13.27
C ASN A 196 6.67 -9.50 -14.47
N SER A 197 7.75 -10.26 -14.36
CA SER A 197 8.21 -11.15 -15.43
C SER A 197 7.16 -12.20 -15.83
N LEU A 198 6.33 -12.65 -14.88
CA LEU A 198 5.26 -13.63 -15.12
C LEU A 198 4.07 -13.07 -15.89
N ARG A 199 4.02 -11.74 -16.08
CA ARG A 199 2.90 -11.03 -16.70
C ARG A 199 3.18 -10.60 -18.13
N ILE A 200 4.40 -10.88 -18.62
CA ILE A 200 4.78 -10.68 -20.01
C ILE A 200 4.48 -11.98 -20.77
N PRO A 201 3.74 -11.94 -21.89
CA PRO A 201 3.51 -13.10 -22.75
C PRO A 201 4.84 -13.71 -23.22
N ALA A 202 4.94 -15.04 -23.20
CA ALA A 202 6.13 -15.75 -23.68
C ALA A 202 6.42 -15.54 -25.18
N SER A 203 5.42 -15.06 -25.94
CA SER A 203 5.56 -14.66 -27.34
C SER A 203 6.36 -13.36 -27.51
N TYR A 204 6.40 -12.49 -26.50
CA TYR A 204 7.15 -11.24 -26.57
C TYR A 204 8.65 -11.49 -26.38
N LYS A 205 9.41 -11.36 -27.46
CA LYS A 205 10.85 -11.64 -27.52
C LYS A 205 11.60 -10.40 -28.05
N PRO A 206 11.92 -9.43 -27.17
CA PRO A 206 12.68 -8.25 -27.59
C PRO A 206 14.12 -8.64 -27.97
N SER A 207 14.79 -7.74 -28.70
CA SER A 207 16.20 -7.91 -29.06
C SER A 207 17.08 -8.08 -27.82
N ARG A 208 17.95 -9.08 -27.87
CA ARG A 208 18.91 -9.42 -26.81
C ARG A 208 20.34 -9.20 -27.29
N GLN A 209 21.19 -8.77 -26.38
CA GLN A 209 22.64 -8.72 -26.59
C GLN A 209 23.23 -10.13 -26.48
N PRO A 210 24.39 -10.41 -27.13
CA PRO A 210 24.98 -11.74 -27.12
C PRO A 210 25.25 -12.32 -25.72
N TYR A 211 25.57 -11.46 -24.75
CA TYR A 211 25.83 -11.86 -23.36
C TYR A 211 24.56 -12.10 -22.52
N GLU A 212 23.36 -11.76 -23.03
CA GLU A 212 22.10 -11.85 -22.28
C GLU A 212 21.51 -13.28 -22.29
N THR A 213 22.35 -14.29 -22.08
CA THR A 213 21.97 -15.70 -22.05
C THR A 213 21.09 -16.02 -20.83
N ASP A 214 21.49 -15.53 -19.66
CA ASP A 214 20.83 -15.82 -18.38
C ASP A 214 19.90 -14.70 -17.90
N TYR A 215 19.87 -13.60 -18.65
CA TYR A 215 19.11 -12.41 -18.28
C TYR A 215 17.61 -12.67 -18.41
N ARG A 216 16.88 -12.14 -17.44
CA ARG A 216 15.42 -12.22 -17.38
C ARG A 216 14.81 -10.96 -17.92
N LEU A 217 13.69 -11.13 -18.61
CA LEU A 217 12.84 -10.04 -19.08
C LEU A 217 11.82 -9.70 -17.99
N SER A 218 11.62 -8.42 -17.74
CA SER A 218 10.58 -7.91 -16.84
C SER A 218 10.20 -6.48 -17.21
N PHE A 219 9.31 -5.89 -16.41
CA PHE A 219 8.95 -4.50 -16.53
C PHE A 219 8.78 -3.84 -15.16
N LEU A 220 8.91 -2.52 -15.15
CA LEU A 220 8.60 -1.66 -14.02
C LEU A 220 7.53 -0.64 -14.43
N MET A 221 6.58 -0.43 -13.53
CA MET A 221 5.63 0.69 -13.55
C MET A 221 5.92 1.60 -12.36
N PRO A 222 5.49 2.88 -12.39
CA PRO A 222 5.59 3.78 -11.25
C PRO A 222 5.17 3.12 -9.93
N THR A 223 6.13 2.97 -9.03
CA THR A 223 5.95 2.28 -7.74
C THR A 223 6.02 3.33 -6.64
N GLY A 224 4.94 3.44 -5.86
CA GLY A 224 4.76 4.48 -4.85
C GLY A 224 4.24 3.92 -3.53
N PRO A 225 3.94 4.77 -2.54
CA PRO A 225 3.39 4.32 -1.28
C PRO A 225 2.02 3.68 -1.49
N LEU A 226 1.62 2.80 -0.58
CA LEU A 226 0.27 2.22 -0.62
C LEU A 226 -0.76 3.30 -0.27
N SER A 227 -1.91 3.25 -0.94
CA SER A 227 -3.05 4.11 -0.60
C SER A 227 -3.61 3.73 0.78
N MET A 228 -4.36 4.63 1.42
CA MET A 228 -5.05 4.32 2.68
C MET A 228 -5.95 3.08 2.52
N THR A 229 -6.65 2.97 1.38
CA THR A 229 -7.57 1.87 1.06
C THR A 229 -6.83 0.54 0.94
N ASP A 230 -5.68 0.52 0.27
CA ASP A 230 -4.83 -0.68 0.15
C ASP A 230 -4.31 -1.11 1.53
N ILE A 231 -3.78 -0.17 2.31
CA ILE A 231 -3.28 -0.45 3.65
C ILE A 231 -4.41 -0.99 4.54
N GLY A 232 -5.60 -0.39 4.48
CA GLY A 232 -6.79 -0.86 5.21
C GLY A 232 -7.18 -2.29 4.81
N THR A 233 -7.28 -2.55 3.52
CA THR A 233 -7.70 -3.86 2.99
C THR A 233 -6.69 -4.95 3.35
N MET A 234 -5.40 -4.69 3.15
CA MET A 234 -4.32 -5.63 3.47
C MET A 234 -4.21 -5.94 4.97
N ASN A 235 -4.59 -4.98 5.82
CA ASN A 235 -4.59 -5.15 7.27
C ASN A 235 -5.85 -5.83 7.83
N GLU A 236 -6.94 -5.90 7.08
CA GLU A 236 -8.17 -6.61 7.50
C GLU A 236 -8.23 -8.06 7.01
N GLU A 237 -7.58 -8.39 5.90
CA GLU A 237 -7.49 -9.73 5.34
C GLU A 237 -6.45 -10.61 6.07
N LYS A 238 -6.51 -10.68 7.39
CA LYS A 238 -5.50 -11.36 8.22
C LYS A 238 -5.71 -12.86 8.40
N GLY A 239 -6.87 -13.42 8.05
CA GLY A 239 -7.17 -14.81 8.43
C GLY A 239 -7.05 -14.98 9.94
N CYS A 240 -6.57 -16.11 10.43
CA CYS A 240 -6.26 -16.32 11.84
C CYS A 240 -5.27 -15.27 12.35
N GLU A 241 -5.60 -14.57 13.45
CA GLU A 241 -4.77 -13.49 14.03
C GLU A 241 -3.34 -13.94 14.35
N LEU A 242 -3.15 -15.23 14.68
CA LEU A 242 -1.83 -15.77 15.03
C LEU A 242 -1.07 -16.32 13.81
N CYS A 243 -1.67 -17.22 13.03
CA CYS A 243 -0.98 -17.97 11.97
C CYS A 243 -1.32 -17.53 10.54
N GLY A 244 -2.26 -16.62 10.36
CA GLY A 244 -2.70 -16.12 9.06
C GLY A 244 -3.48 -17.12 8.19
N GLY A 245 -3.68 -18.35 8.66
CA GLY A 245 -4.45 -19.38 7.93
C GLY A 245 -5.96 -19.09 7.90
N PRO A 246 -6.74 -19.84 7.11
CA PRO A 246 -8.20 -19.70 7.08
C PRO A 246 -8.79 -19.83 8.49
N ALA A 247 -9.63 -18.87 8.88
CA ALA A 247 -10.22 -18.80 10.21
C ALA A 247 -11.65 -18.31 10.13
N THR A 248 -12.55 -19.04 10.80
CA THR A 248 -13.97 -18.70 10.91
C THR A 248 -14.42 -18.51 12.36
N LYS A 249 -13.62 -18.97 13.34
CA LYS A 249 -13.98 -18.91 14.76
C LYS A 249 -13.57 -17.57 15.36
N ARG A 250 -14.57 -16.76 15.71
CA ARG A 250 -14.38 -15.47 16.37
C ARG A 250 -14.13 -15.64 17.86
N CYS A 251 -13.45 -14.67 18.46
CA CYS A 251 -13.47 -14.54 19.91
C CYS A 251 -14.91 -14.28 20.37
N SER A 252 -15.47 -15.15 21.22
CA SER A 252 -16.87 -15.07 21.66
C SER A 252 -17.18 -13.86 22.53
N ALA A 253 -16.16 -13.22 23.13
CA ALA A 253 -16.35 -12.09 24.02
C ALA A 253 -16.36 -10.73 23.30
N CYS A 254 -15.48 -10.55 22.30
CA CYS A 254 -15.30 -9.25 21.64
C CYS A 254 -15.56 -9.26 20.13
N GLU A 255 -15.58 -10.44 19.51
CA GLU A 255 -15.84 -10.69 18.08
C GLU A 255 -14.88 -10.00 17.08
N SER A 256 -13.88 -9.25 17.56
CA SER A 256 -12.99 -8.43 16.73
C SER A 256 -11.88 -9.22 16.04
N VAL A 257 -11.43 -10.32 16.65
CA VAL A 257 -10.39 -11.21 16.10
C VAL A 257 -10.96 -12.58 15.75
N VAL A 258 -10.29 -13.25 14.80
CA VAL A 258 -10.61 -14.61 14.37
C VAL A 258 -9.40 -15.53 14.54
N TYR A 259 -9.66 -16.77 14.94
CA TYR A 259 -8.65 -17.81 15.07
C TYR A 259 -9.10 -19.06 14.29
N CYS A 260 -8.15 -19.84 13.79
CA CYS A 260 -8.47 -21.12 13.15
C CYS A 260 -8.92 -22.19 14.18
N GLY A 261 -8.54 -22.05 15.45
CA GLY A 261 -8.91 -22.97 16.52
C GLY A 261 -8.47 -22.51 17.91
N LYS A 262 -8.83 -23.32 18.92
CA LYS A 262 -8.55 -23.05 20.34
C LYS A 262 -7.06 -22.92 20.62
N ALA A 263 -6.20 -23.69 19.95
CA ALA A 263 -4.75 -23.61 20.11
C ALA A 263 -4.22 -22.20 19.80
N CYS A 264 -4.53 -21.66 18.61
CA CYS A 264 -4.12 -20.30 18.24
C CYS A 264 -4.77 -19.23 19.11
N GLN A 265 -6.02 -19.45 19.57
CA GLN A 265 -6.67 -18.53 20.50
C GLN A 265 -5.95 -18.48 21.85
N SER A 266 -5.61 -19.64 22.43
CA SER A 266 -4.90 -19.73 23.71
C SER A 266 -3.52 -19.10 23.64
N GLU A 267 -2.77 -19.36 22.57
CA GLU A 267 -1.43 -18.80 22.37
C GLU A 267 -1.47 -17.30 22.06
N GLY A 268 -2.45 -16.82 21.29
CA GLY A 268 -2.68 -15.40 21.01
C GLY A 268 -3.35 -14.64 22.16
N TRP A 269 -3.79 -15.32 23.22
CA TRP A 269 -4.54 -14.70 24.31
C TRP A 269 -3.76 -13.60 25.07
N PRO A 270 -2.46 -13.75 25.40
CA PRO A 270 -1.73 -12.73 26.15
C PRO A 270 -1.73 -11.35 25.46
N SER A 271 -1.62 -11.30 24.14
CA SER A 271 -1.67 -10.05 23.38
C SER A 271 -3.10 -9.55 23.19
N HIS A 272 -4.08 -10.44 23.01
CA HIS A 272 -5.47 -10.08 22.77
C HIS A 272 -6.26 -9.66 24.03
N LYS A 273 -5.95 -10.23 25.19
CA LYS A 273 -6.74 -10.13 26.44
C LYS A 273 -7.15 -8.72 26.80
N LYS A 274 -6.21 -7.76 26.74
CA LYS A 274 -6.45 -6.35 27.10
C LYS A 274 -7.52 -5.72 26.20
N GLN A 275 -7.37 -5.88 24.88
CA GLN A 275 -8.32 -5.36 23.90
C GLN A 275 -9.67 -6.08 24.00
N CYS A 276 -9.66 -7.40 24.20
CA CYS A 276 -10.87 -8.19 24.35
C CYS A 276 -11.75 -7.69 25.50
N HIS A 277 -11.18 -7.54 26.69
CA HIS A 277 -11.91 -7.08 27.87
C HIS A 277 -12.39 -5.64 27.74
N ALA A 278 -11.60 -4.78 27.09
CA ALA A 278 -12.01 -3.40 26.83
C ALA A 278 -13.27 -3.39 25.95
N LEU A 279 -13.26 -4.12 24.83
CA LEU A 279 -14.35 -4.10 23.86
C LEU A 279 -15.62 -4.83 24.37
N SER A 280 -15.47 -5.94 25.09
CA SER A 280 -16.61 -6.73 25.60
C SER A 280 -17.44 -6.00 26.65
N LYS A 281 -16.90 -4.95 27.27
CA LYS A 281 -17.56 -4.12 28.29
C LYS A 281 -17.85 -2.69 27.79
N GLY A 282 -17.87 -2.52 26.47
CA GLY A 282 -18.17 -1.23 25.84
C GLY A 282 -19.65 -0.89 25.88
N THR A 283 -19.94 0.40 25.98
CA THR A 283 -21.29 0.95 25.84
C THR A 283 -21.54 1.25 24.36
N TRP A 284 -22.44 0.49 23.74
CA TRP A 284 -22.77 0.59 22.33
C TRP A 284 -24.00 1.46 22.12
N SER A 285 -23.87 2.51 21.30
CA SER A 285 -24.98 3.40 20.93
C SER A 285 -25.27 3.26 19.45
N THR A 286 -26.50 2.85 19.12
CA THR A 286 -26.99 2.82 17.74
C THR A 286 -27.44 4.21 17.33
N MET A 287 -26.98 4.65 16.17
CA MET A 287 -27.29 5.96 15.62
C MET A 287 -27.37 5.90 14.10
N ARG A 288 -28.24 6.74 13.54
CA ARG A 288 -28.49 6.83 12.11
C ARG A 288 -27.61 7.91 11.50
N PHE A 289 -27.12 7.63 10.30
CA PHE A 289 -26.35 8.55 9.48
C PHE A 289 -26.97 8.68 8.09
N GLN A 290 -26.35 9.50 7.25
CA GLN A 290 -26.77 9.71 5.87
C GLN A 290 -25.57 9.90 4.95
N SER A 291 -25.82 9.83 3.64
CA SER A 291 -24.83 10.12 2.61
C SER A 291 -24.38 11.59 2.67
N GLN A 292 -23.25 11.89 2.03
CA GLN A 292 -22.77 13.27 1.92
C GLN A 292 -23.80 14.20 1.27
N ALA A 293 -24.39 13.76 0.15
CA ALA A 293 -25.40 14.53 -0.58
C ALA A 293 -26.66 14.78 0.27
N ALA A 294 -27.14 13.77 1.02
CA ALA A 294 -28.28 13.93 1.92
C ALA A 294 -27.97 14.87 3.10
N ALA A 295 -26.73 14.84 3.62
CA ALA A 295 -26.31 15.71 4.71
C ALA A 295 -26.09 17.16 4.29
N MET A 296 -25.71 17.35 3.04
CA MET A 296 -25.33 18.65 2.48
C MET A 296 -25.89 18.76 1.06
N PRO A 297 -27.20 19.01 0.90
CA PRO A 297 -27.89 19.00 -0.41
C PRO A 297 -27.31 19.99 -1.43
N MET A 298 -26.61 21.03 -0.96
CA MET A 298 -25.87 21.97 -1.80
C MET A 298 -24.78 21.32 -2.67
N PHE A 299 -24.34 20.10 -2.32
CA PHE A 299 -23.37 19.33 -3.10
C PHE A 299 -24.01 18.30 -4.04
N GLU A 300 -25.34 18.26 -4.19
CA GLU A 300 -25.99 17.41 -5.20
C GLU A 300 -25.41 17.72 -6.59
N GLY A 301 -25.10 16.67 -7.35
CA GLY A 301 -24.53 16.78 -8.69
C GLY A 301 -23.04 17.13 -8.72
N HIS A 302 -22.40 17.47 -7.60
CA HIS A 302 -20.97 17.80 -7.56
C HIS A 302 -20.10 16.54 -7.47
N TYR A 303 -18.93 16.60 -8.07
CA TYR A 303 -17.90 15.57 -7.90
C TYR A 303 -17.19 15.76 -6.56
N SER A 304 -16.91 14.65 -5.86
CA SER A 304 -16.15 14.66 -4.61
C SER A 304 -15.02 13.66 -4.66
N ALA A 305 -13.80 14.13 -4.37
CA ALA A 305 -12.62 13.29 -4.23
C ALA A 305 -12.12 13.35 -2.78
N ASN A 306 -11.83 12.18 -2.21
CA ASN A 306 -11.38 12.04 -0.83
C ASN A 306 -9.86 12.04 -0.73
N ILE A 307 -9.28 13.23 -0.84
CA ILE A 307 -7.83 13.43 -0.74
C ILE A 307 -7.40 13.39 0.72
N ASN A 308 -6.38 12.59 1.02
CA ASN A 308 -5.77 12.50 2.34
C ASN A 308 -4.24 12.40 2.24
N ARG A 309 -3.56 12.30 3.38
CA ARG A 309 -2.10 12.30 3.44
C ARG A 309 -1.44 11.12 2.73
N TYR A 310 -2.16 10.02 2.51
CA TYR A 310 -1.72 8.83 1.76
C TYR A 310 -2.19 8.83 0.31
N THR A 311 -2.94 9.85 -0.14
CA THR A 311 -3.33 9.97 -1.55
C THR A 311 -2.07 10.18 -2.39
N ARG A 312 -1.93 9.34 -3.41
CA ARG A 312 -0.77 9.34 -4.29
C ARG A 312 -0.94 10.40 -5.39
N SER A 313 0.17 11.02 -5.79
CA SER A 313 0.19 11.99 -6.89
C SER A 313 -0.17 11.38 -8.26
N ASP A 314 -0.05 10.07 -8.41
CA ASP A 314 -0.35 9.32 -9.64
C ASP A 314 -1.61 8.44 -9.53
N GLY A 315 -2.40 8.62 -8.46
CA GLY A 315 -3.62 7.86 -8.22
C GLY A 315 -4.82 8.38 -9.03
N GLU A 316 -5.69 7.47 -9.45
CA GLU A 316 -6.94 7.81 -10.16
C GLU A 316 -7.93 8.62 -9.31
N GLU A 317 -7.78 8.59 -7.98
CA GLU A 317 -8.57 9.38 -7.02
C GLU A 317 -8.52 10.90 -7.31
N LEU A 318 -7.46 11.37 -7.97
CA LEU A 318 -7.28 12.78 -8.33
C LEU A 318 -7.99 13.17 -9.65
N VAL A 319 -8.59 12.21 -10.36
CA VAL A 319 -9.21 12.42 -11.67
C VAL A 319 -10.71 12.58 -11.50
N ALA A 320 -11.21 13.82 -11.59
CA ALA A 320 -12.62 14.13 -11.36
C ALA A 320 -13.58 13.28 -12.22
N GLU A 321 -13.22 13.00 -13.47
CA GLU A 321 -13.99 12.18 -14.43
C GLU A 321 -14.20 10.73 -13.97
N ASN A 322 -13.37 10.23 -13.05
CA ASN A 322 -13.48 8.86 -12.51
C ASN A 322 -14.47 8.77 -11.34
N HIS A 323 -15.04 9.88 -10.87
CA HIS A 323 -15.96 9.91 -9.75
C HIS A 323 -17.39 10.10 -10.23
N ALA A 324 -18.32 9.31 -9.71
CA ALA A 324 -19.73 9.58 -9.89
C ALA A 324 -20.10 10.91 -9.18
N PRO A 325 -21.00 11.73 -9.76
CA PRO A 325 -21.50 12.90 -9.05
C PRO A 325 -22.23 12.45 -7.78
N LEU A 326 -22.10 13.24 -6.72
CA LEU A 326 -22.82 13.02 -5.48
C LEU A 326 -24.33 13.05 -5.74
N SER A 327 -25.04 12.05 -5.22
CA SER A 327 -26.50 12.02 -5.28
C SER A 327 -27.14 11.65 -3.95
N VAL A 328 -28.22 12.32 -3.60
CA VAL A 328 -29.09 11.93 -2.47
C VAL A 328 -29.61 10.49 -2.65
N ASN A 329 -29.77 10.06 -3.91
CA ASN A 329 -30.24 8.73 -4.25
C ASN A 329 -29.12 7.69 -4.36
N SER A 330 -27.88 8.01 -3.97
CA SER A 330 -26.80 7.04 -3.93
C SER A 330 -27.16 5.84 -3.03
N PRO A 331 -26.88 4.60 -3.47
CA PRO A 331 -27.18 3.43 -2.67
C PRO A 331 -26.40 3.45 -1.35
N PRO A 332 -26.88 2.76 -0.32
CA PRO A 332 -26.15 2.66 0.93
C PRO A 332 -24.79 1.97 0.72
N PRO A 333 -23.77 2.30 1.53
CA PRO A 333 -22.46 1.70 1.39
C PRO A 333 -22.51 0.17 1.58
N PRO A 334 -21.75 -0.62 0.81
CA PRO A 334 -21.81 -2.08 0.87
C PRO A 334 -21.40 -2.61 2.25
N ASN A 335 -22.09 -3.65 2.73
CA ASN A 335 -21.80 -4.26 4.02
C ASN A 335 -20.59 -5.22 3.97
N VAL A 336 -19.39 -4.70 3.70
CA VAL A 336 -18.17 -5.52 3.64
C VAL A 336 -17.75 -6.08 5.01
N HIS A 337 -18.26 -5.49 6.09
CA HIS A 337 -17.96 -5.88 7.46
C HIS A 337 -18.95 -6.93 8.00
N ALA A 338 -20.09 -7.16 7.36
CA ALA A 338 -21.18 -7.96 7.89
C ALA A 338 -21.50 -7.54 9.36
N ASN A 339 -21.58 -8.51 10.28
CA ASN A 339 -21.83 -8.24 11.70
C ASN A 339 -20.52 -8.02 12.50
N ARG A 340 -19.38 -7.89 11.83
CA ARG A 340 -18.07 -7.77 12.48
C ARG A 340 -17.91 -6.41 13.12
N PRO A 341 -17.34 -6.31 14.33
CA PRO A 341 -16.77 -5.07 14.79
C PRO A 341 -15.65 -4.60 13.86
N PHE A 342 -15.69 -3.33 13.48
CA PHE A 342 -14.64 -2.65 12.71
C PHE A 342 -14.35 -1.29 13.32
N VAL A 343 -13.28 -0.62 12.86
CA VAL A 343 -12.82 0.65 13.45
C VAL A 343 -13.24 1.81 12.55
N LEU A 344 -13.92 2.78 13.13
CA LEU A 344 -14.25 4.05 12.51
C LEU A 344 -13.30 5.14 13.00
N LYS A 345 -13.00 6.08 12.11
CA LYS A 345 -12.55 7.42 12.45
C LYS A 345 -13.78 8.30 12.52
N ILE A 346 -13.91 9.01 13.63
CA ILE A 346 -14.97 9.99 13.88
C ILE A 346 -14.29 11.36 13.86
N GLN A 347 -14.76 12.25 13.00
CA GLN A 347 -14.24 13.59 12.86
C GLN A 347 -15.38 14.60 13.02
N SER A 348 -15.22 15.53 13.95
CA SER A 348 -16.21 16.55 14.26
C SER A 348 -15.80 17.91 13.71
N ASN A 349 -16.82 18.67 13.32
CA ASN A 349 -16.75 20.11 13.11
C ASN A 349 -17.99 20.74 13.77
N PRO A 350 -18.15 22.09 13.77
CA PRO A 350 -19.23 22.74 14.51
C PRO A 350 -20.66 22.32 14.14
N VAL A 351 -20.87 21.78 12.93
CA VAL A 351 -22.23 21.52 12.38
C VAL A 351 -22.46 20.06 11.96
N SER A 352 -21.39 19.27 11.84
CA SER A 352 -21.44 17.91 11.31
C SER A 352 -20.38 16.99 11.93
N ILE A 353 -20.71 15.71 11.97
CA ILE A 353 -19.80 14.61 12.23
C ILE A 353 -19.64 13.85 10.93
N ARG A 354 -18.40 13.56 10.55
CA ARG A 354 -18.08 12.61 9.49
C ARG A 354 -17.50 11.35 10.14
N ILE A 355 -18.01 10.20 9.73
CA ILE A 355 -17.50 8.90 10.15
C ILE A 355 -17.12 8.06 8.95
N TYR A 356 -16.02 7.33 9.06
CA TYR A 356 -15.59 6.45 7.98
C TYR A 356 -14.65 5.37 8.49
N ASP A 357 -14.56 4.24 7.79
CA ASP A 357 -13.59 3.18 8.07
C ASP A 357 -12.31 3.36 7.23
N ARG A 358 -11.24 2.64 7.57
CA ARG A 358 -9.93 2.83 6.93
C ARG A 358 -9.95 2.48 5.43
N ARG A 359 -10.86 1.58 5.02
CA ARG A 359 -11.05 1.17 3.62
C ARG A 359 -12.00 2.06 2.84
N ARG A 360 -12.62 3.06 3.48
CA ARG A 360 -13.69 3.87 2.89
C ARG A 360 -14.85 3.03 2.33
N SER A 361 -15.08 1.86 2.93
CA SER A 361 -16.28 1.07 2.66
C SER A 361 -17.52 1.70 3.30
N VAL A 362 -17.32 2.57 4.30
CA VAL A 362 -18.32 3.42 4.91
C VAL A 362 -17.78 4.84 4.95
N ASP A 363 -18.57 5.82 4.51
CA ASP A 363 -18.28 7.25 4.62
C ASP A 363 -19.60 8.00 4.79
N LEU A 364 -19.94 8.33 6.04
CA LEU A 364 -21.26 8.76 6.43
C LEU A 364 -21.20 10.02 7.29
N PHE A 365 -22.32 10.75 7.29
CA PHE A 365 -22.42 12.05 7.94
C PHE A 365 -23.60 12.09 8.92
N LEU A 366 -23.42 12.84 10.01
CA LEU A 366 -24.47 13.23 10.94
C LEU A 366 -24.45 14.74 11.11
N MET A 367 -25.57 15.41 10.86
CA MET A 367 -25.69 16.86 11.06
C MET A 367 -26.31 17.16 12.41
N ILE A 368 -25.87 18.24 13.05
CA ILE A 368 -26.40 18.65 14.37
C ILE A 368 -27.93 18.85 14.34
N TYR A 369 -28.46 19.38 13.24
CA TYR A 369 -29.90 19.65 13.09
C TYR A 369 -30.73 18.38 12.85
N ASN A 370 -30.12 17.27 12.44
CA ASN A 370 -30.82 16.00 12.22
C ASN A 370 -30.93 15.17 13.50
N ASP A 371 -29.89 15.15 14.32
CA ASP A 371 -29.86 14.39 15.56
C ASP A 371 -28.91 15.07 16.58
N PRO A 372 -29.38 16.10 17.29
CA PRO A 372 -28.53 16.86 18.21
C PRO A 372 -28.04 16.01 19.40
N ILE A 373 -28.79 14.97 19.78
CA ILE A 373 -28.46 14.09 20.91
C ILE A 373 -27.26 13.23 20.55
N ASN A 374 -27.32 12.49 19.43
CA ASN A 374 -26.20 11.66 19.02
C ASN A 374 -25.02 12.49 18.49
N PHE A 375 -25.28 13.66 17.90
CA PHE A 375 -24.22 14.63 17.59
C PHE A 375 -23.40 15.00 18.83
N LYS A 376 -24.07 15.36 19.95
CA LYS A 376 -23.39 15.69 21.21
C LYS A 376 -22.56 14.52 21.74
N LYS A 377 -23.12 13.30 21.73
CA LYS A 377 -22.38 12.08 22.15
C LYS A 377 -21.13 11.85 21.31
N LEU A 378 -21.19 12.06 20.00
CA LEU A 378 -20.04 11.93 19.11
C LEU A 378 -19.01 13.04 19.34
N CYS A 379 -19.45 14.28 19.57
CA CYS A 379 -18.57 15.38 19.96
C CYS A 379 -17.82 15.06 21.27
N GLU A 380 -18.52 14.57 22.29
CA GLU A 380 -17.93 14.08 23.54
C GLU A 380 -16.92 12.96 23.29
N ALA A 381 -17.21 12.01 22.38
CA ALA A 381 -16.24 10.99 22.01
C ALA A 381 -14.99 11.59 21.32
N THR A 382 -15.16 12.56 20.40
CA THR A 382 -14.05 13.21 19.70
C THR A 382 -13.18 14.08 20.60
N SER A 383 -13.76 14.68 21.65
CA SER A 383 -13.04 15.53 22.61
C SER A 383 -11.92 14.75 23.34
N THR A 384 -12.09 13.43 23.46
CA THR A 384 -11.11 12.53 24.08
C THR A 384 -9.96 12.11 23.15
N GLY A 385 -9.98 12.55 21.89
CA GLY A 385 -9.01 12.19 20.86
C GLY A 385 -8.11 13.37 20.46
N PHE A 386 -7.55 13.29 19.26
CA PHE A 386 -6.55 14.24 18.78
C PHE A 386 -7.15 15.64 18.60
N ARG A 387 -6.57 16.61 19.31
CA ARG A 387 -7.02 18.02 19.37
C ARG A 387 -8.51 18.19 19.67
N GLY A 388 -9.14 17.18 20.27
CA GLY A 388 -10.57 17.17 20.58
C GLY A 388 -11.52 17.15 19.39
N ILE A 389 -11.03 16.96 18.16
CA ILE A 389 -11.83 17.02 16.92
C ILE A 389 -11.87 15.71 16.15
N LYS A 390 -11.06 14.72 16.55
CA LYS A 390 -11.05 13.40 15.90
C LYS A 390 -10.69 12.30 16.87
N CYS A 391 -11.36 11.16 16.76
CA CYS A 391 -11.04 9.96 17.53
C CYS A 391 -11.33 8.70 16.72
N TYR A 392 -10.92 7.56 17.26
CA TYR A 392 -11.17 6.25 16.67
C TYR A 392 -12.01 5.41 17.62
N ARG A 393 -13.02 4.72 17.08
CA ARG A 393 -13.95 3.88 17.86
C ARG A 393 -14.33 2.61 17.13
N TRP A 394 -14.68 1.60 17.90
CA TRP A 394 -15.27 0.38 17.36
C TRP A 394 -16.73 0.61 16.97
N ALA A 395 -17.14 0.00 15.87
CA ALA A 395 -18.50 0.06 15.36
C ALA A 395 -18.94 -1.30 14.82
N LYS A 396 -20.25 -1.52 14.79
CA LYS A 396 -20.93 -2.64 14.11
C LYS A 396 -21.99 -2.07 13.19
N ARG A 397 -22.17 -2.66 12.01
CA ARG A 397 -23.26 -2.28 11.11
C ARG A 397 -24.56 -2.89 11.63
N VAL A 398 -25.61 -2.08 11.75
CA VAL A 398 -26.95 -2.52 12.21
C VAL A 398 -27.90 -2.59 11.02
N SER A 399 -27.90 -1.54 10.19
CA SER A 399 -28.67 -1.47 8.96
C SER A 399 -27.87 -0.68 7.91
N ASP A 400 -28.52 -0.34 6.81
CA ASP A 400 -27.88 0.39 5.71
C ASP A 400 -27.37 1.79 6.09
N TRP A 401 -28.03 2.42 7.05
CA TRP A 401 -27.72 3.78 7.49
C TRP A 401 -27.49 3.87 8.99
N GLU A 402 -27.45 2.75 9.71
CA GLU A 402 -27.29 2.73 11.16
C GLU A 402 -26.05 1.93 11.56
N LEU A 403 -25.25 2.55 12.42
CA LEU A 403 -24.11 1.90 13.07
C LEU A 403 -24.31 1.92 14.58
N SER A 404 -23.93 0.82 15.21
CA SER A 404 -23.78 0.75 16.65
C SER A 404 -22.32 1.05 16.99
N ILE A 405 -22.07 2.14 17.71
CA ILE A 405 -20.72 2.63 18.00
C ILE A 405 -20.42 2.48 19.50
N CYS A 406 -19.27 1.89 19.83
CA CYS A 406 -18.75 1.81 21.18
C CYS A 406 -18.08 3.14 21.54
N LEU A 407 -18.72 4.01 22.32
CA LEU A 407 -18.26 5.40 22.52
C LEU A 407 -17.25 5.58 23.66
N ASP A 408 -17.31 4.73 24.68
CA ASP A 408 -16.57 4.80 25.95
C ASP A 408 -15.23 4.06 25.94
N ARG A 409 -14.98 3.21 24.93
CA ARG A 409 -13.75 2.43 24.81
C ARG A 409 -12.90 2.92 23.65
N LYS A 410 -11.70 3.40 23.97
CA LYS A 410 -10.67 3.76 22.99
C LYS A 410 -9.98 2.50 22.46
N LEU A 411 -9.33 2.62 21.31
CA LEU A 411 -8.35 1.62 20.89
C LEU A 411 -7.13 1.67 21.82
N ALA A 412 -6.42 0.55 21.93
CA ALA A 412 -5.19 0.48 22.72
C ALA A 412 -4.09 1.38 22.13
N GLU A 413 -4.08 1.50 20.80
CA GLU A 413 -3.16 2.34 20.04
C GLU A 413 -3.95 3.05 18.93
N ASP A 414 -3.51 4.25 18.56
CA ASP A 414 -4.08 4.97 17.44
C ASP A 414 -3.73 4.25 16.13
N PRO A 415 -4.72 3.89 15.30
CA PRO A 415 -4.45 3.26 14.01
C PRO A 415 -3.69 4.23 13.09
N LYS A 416 -2.81 3.68 12.24
CA LYS A 416 -2.10 4.42 11.19
C LYS A 416 -3.09 4.91 10.11
N TRP A 417 -3.70 6.08 10.31
CA TRP A 417 -4.79 6.63 9.47
C TRP A 417 -4.49 8.03 8.95
#